data_AF-A0A5P8VW79-F1
#
_entry.id   AF-A0A5P8VW79-F1
#
_cell.length_a   1.000
_cell.length_b   1.000
_cell.length_c   1.000
_cell.angle_alpha   90.00
_cell.angle_beta   90.00
_cell.angle_gamma   90.00
#
_symmetry.space_group_name_H-M   'P 1'
#
loop_
_entity.id
_entity.type
_entity.pdbx_description
1 polymer ?
#
loop_
_entity_poly.entity_id
_entity_poly.type
_entity_poly.pdbx_seq_one_letter_code
_entity_poly.pdbx_strand_id
1 'polypeptide(L)'
;MVTNAYSYNGNLSDFTTAIQSRWDEGYDLVDVEYGNGTWFGVFQDTPSNSAYSYRSNLGDFTTAIQDRYNEGYDLVDVDYGNGTWFGVFQDKPGGNAYNYTSNLGDFTTAIQGSGKIKF
;
A
#
# COMPACT_ATOMS: atom_id res chain seq x y z
N MET A 1 0.99 -22.87 2.05
CA MET A 1 1.09 -21.99 3.24
C MET A 1 1.50 -20.64 2.70
N VAL A 2 0.84 -19.56 3.12
CA VAL A 2 1.34 -18.21 2.81
C VAL A 2 2.53 -17.96 3.75
N THR A 3 3.65 -17.53 3.21
CA THR A 3 4.84 -17.10 3.93
C THR A 3 5.01 -15.60 3.80
N ASN A 4 5.43 -14.97 4.90
CA ASN A 4 5.62 -13.53 4.96
C ASN A 4 7.11 -13.20 5.07
N ALA A 5 7.50 -12.06 4.50
CA ALA A 5 8.82 -11.48 4.63
C ALA A 5 8.71 -10.00 5.01
N TYR A 6 9.82 -9.40 5.42
CA TYR A 6 9.91 -7.96 5.65
C TYR A 6 11.24 -7.42 5.12
N SER A 7 11.25 -6.14 4.78
CA SER A 7 12.45 -5.38 4.43
C SER A 7 12.31 -3.97 5.00
N TYR A 8 13.41 -3.34 5.38
CA TYR A 8 13.40 -1.96 5.86
C TYR A 8 14.67 -1.23 5.46
N ASN A 9 14.58 0.07 5.22
CA ASN A 9 15.71 0.92 4.89
C ASN A 9 15.50 2.36 5.36
N GLY A 10 16.58 3.03 5.77
CA GLY A 10 16.54 4.41 6.29
C GLY A 10 16.28 5.48 5.23
N ASN A 11 16.45 5.14 3.95
CA ASN A 11 16.14 6.05 2.84
C ASN A 11 15.30 5.32 1.79
N LEU A 12 14.55 6.12 1.03
CA LEU A 12 13.57 5.60 0.08
C LEU A 12 14.21 4.86 -1.12
N SER A 13 15.39 5.27 -1.57
CA SER A 13 16.08 4.64 -2.71
C SER A 13 16.53 3.21 -2.40
N ASP A 14 17.06 2.99 -1.20
CA ASP A 14 17.43 1.65 -0.75
C ASP A 14 16.19 0.81 -0.48
N PHE A 15 15.11 1.45 0.02
CA PHE A 15 13.83 0.78 0.21
C PHE A 15 13.22 0.27 -1.11
N THR A 16 13.20 1.08 -2.17
CA THR A 16 12.70 0.63 -3.49
C THR A 16 13.56 -0.48 -4.09
N THR A 17 14.87 -0.46 -3.84
CA THR A 17 15.78 -1.56 -4.22
C THR A 17 15.43 -2.85 -3.45
N ALA A 18 15.14 -2.74 -2.16
CA ALA A 18 14.73 -3.90 -1.36
C ALA A 18 13.35 -4.44 -1.78
N ILE A 19 12.41 -3.58 -2.20
CA ILE A 19 11.13 -4.01 -2.79
C ILE A 19 11.40 -4.83 -4.06
N GLN A 20 12.24 -4.34 -4.96
CA GLN A 20 12.58 -5.07 -6.18
C GLN A 20 13.20 -6.45 -5.86
N SER A 21 14.12 -6.52 -4.90
CA SER A 21 14.70 -7.80 -4.46
C SER A 21 13.63 -8.79 -3.98
N ARG A 22 12.62 -8.31 -3.23
CA ARG A 22 11.51 -9.16 -2.76
C ARG A 22 10.60 -9.61 -3.90
N TRP A 23 10.32 -8.73 -4.86
CA TRP A 23 9.60 -9.12 -6.09
C TRP A 23 10.37 -10.19 -6.87
N ASP A 24 11.68 -10.07 -7.02
CA ASP A 24 12.52 -11.06 -7.69
C ASP A 24 12.54 -12.41 -6.94
N GLU A 25 12.33 -12.39 -5.63
CA GLU A 25 12.17 -13.58 -4.77
C GLU A 25 10.73 -14.17 -4.81
N GLY A 26 9.79 -13.51 -5.48
CA GLY A 26 8.40 -13.94 -5.59
C GLY A 26 7.48 -13.50 -4.45
N TYR A 27 7.85 -12.46 -3.70
CA TYR A 27 7.01 -11.86 -2.67
C TYR A 27 6.42 -10.53 -3.13
N ASP A 28 5.14 -10.32 -2.87
CA ASP A 28 4.42 -9.07 -3.11
C ASP A 28 4.51 -8.11 -1.92
N LEU A 29 4.68 -6.81 -2.18
CA LEU A 29 4.53 -5.77 -1.15
C LEU A 29 3.05 -5.59 -0.82
N VAL A 30 2.70 -5.58 0.47
CA VAL A 30 1.29 -5.50 0.91
C VAL A 30 1.01 -4.36 1.88
N ASP A 31 2.05 -3.84 2.52
CA ASP A 31 1.95 -2.86 3.60
C ASP A 31 3.26 -2.08 3.69
N VAL A 32 3.19 -0.78 3.98
CA VAL A 32 4.33 0.10 4.18
C VAL A 32 4.11 1.02 5.38
N GLU A 33 5.17 1.21 6.15
CA GLU A 33 5.17 2.11 7.31
C GLU A 33 6.47 2.91 7.36
N TYR A 34 6.39 4.18 7.72
CA TYR A 34 7.53 5.03 8.02
C TYR A 34 7.54 5.43 9.48
N GLY A 35 8.56 4.97 10.19
CA GLY A 35 8.74 5.25 11.60
C GLY A 35 10.21 5.39 11.94
N ASN A 36 10.53 6.32 12.85
CA ASN A 36 11.88 6.48 13.39
C ASN A 36 12.97 6.60 12.30
N GLY A 37 12.71 7.37 11.24
CA GLY A 37 13.69 7.56 10.16
C GLY A 37 13.83 6.38 9.20
N THR A 38 12.90 5.43 9.20
CA THR A 38 13.02 4.16 8.47
C THR A 38 11.72 3.83 7.74
N TRP A 39 11.83 3.48 6.47
CA TRP A 39 10.76 2.81 5.72
C TRP A 39 10.80 1.32 6.01
N PHE A 40 9.65 0.75 6.32
CA PHE A 40 9.46 -0.66 6.61
C PHE A 40 8.37 -1.20 5.70
N GLY A 41 8.58 -2.38 5.11
CA GLY A 41 7.62 -3.03 4.23
C GLY A 41 7.38 -4.47 4.64
N VAL A 42 6.11 -4.89 4.62
CA VAL A 42 5.71 -6.29 4.79
C VAL A 42 5.40 -6.88 3.42
N PHE A 43 5.81 -8.13 3.23
CA PHE A 43 5.65 -8.84 1.98
C PHE A 43 5.02 -10.21 2.20
N GLN A 44 4.31 -10.73 1.21
CA GLN A 44 3.69 -12.06 1.25
C GLN A 44 3.94 -12.82 -0.06
N ASP A 45 4.06 -14.15 -0.01
CA ASP A 45 4.23 -15.02 -1.20
C ASP A 45 2.89 -15.34 -1.90
N THR A 46 2.11 -14.30 -2.22
CA THR A 46 0.82 -14.47 -2.91
C THR A 46 0.94 -14.33 -4.42
N PRO A 47 0.07 -15.00 -5.20
CA PRO A 47 0.08 -14.94 -6.67
C PRO A 47 -0.56 -13.67 -7.26
N SER A 48 -0.71 -12.60 -6.49
CA SER A 48 -1.15 -11.31 -7.04
C SER A 48 0.02 -10.58 -7.70
N ASN A 49 -0.26 -9.50 -8.43
CA ASN A 49 0.79 -8.55 -8.77
C ASN A 49 0.66 -7.36 -7.82
N SER A 50 1.73 -7.02 -7.11
CA SER A 50 1.83 -5.76 -6.36
C SER A 50 2.52 -4.66 -7.16
N ALA A 51 2.20 -3.42 -6.82
CA ALA A 51 2.85 -2.22 -7.35
C ALA A 51 2.98 -1.16 -6.25
N TYR A 52 3.82 -0.16 -6.47
CA TYR A 52 3.89 1.02 -5.61
C TYR A 52 3.99 2.31 -6.41
N SER A 53 3.61 3.42 -5.78
CA SER A 53 3.82 4.78 -6.27
C SER A 53 4.17 5.70 -5.09
N TYR A 54 5.08 6.65 -5.28
CA TYR A 54 5.38 7.65 -4.26
C TYR A 54 5.55 9.05 -4.83
N ARG A 55 5.13 10.09 -4.10
CA ARG A 55 5.24 11.51 -4.47
C ARG A 55 5.42 12.38 -3.23
N SER A 56 6.17 13.47 -3.32
CA SER A 56 6.33 14.44 -2.22
C SER A 56 5.13 15.38 -2.09
N ASN A 57 4.38 15.60 -3.16
CA ASN A 57 3.17 16.42 -3.19
C ASN A 57 1.91 15.54 -3.18
N LEU A 58 0.92 15.90 -2.37
CA LEU A 58 -0.35 15.15 -2.26
C LEU A 58 -1.18 15.14 -3.56
N GLY A 59 -1.23 16.24 -4.31
CA GLY A 59 -1.95 16.31 -5.58
C GLY A 59 -1.32 15.42 -6.67
N ASP A 60 0.01 15.42 -6.74
CA ASP A 60 0.74 14.49 -7.62
C ASP A 60 0.52 13.03 -7.18
N PHE A 61 0.44 12.79 -5.87
CA PHE A 61 0.18 11.47 -5.32
C PHE A 61 -1.22 10.97 -5.70
N THR A 62 -2.26 11.79 -5.55
CA THR A 62 -3.62 11.43 -5.97
C THR A 62 -3.72 11.18 -7.48
N THR A 63 -2.92 11.89 -8.28
CA THR A 63 -2.81 11.63 -9.72
C THR A 63 -2.19 10.25 -9.97
N ALA A 64 -1.10 9.93 -9.29
CA ALA A 64 -0.46 8.62 -9.39
C ALA A 64 -1.37 7.47 -8.92
N ILE A 65 -2.24 7.70 -7.93
CA ILE A 65 -3.28 6.73 -7.54
C ILE A 65 -4.26 6.50 -8.69
N GLN A 66 -4.75 7.56 -9.33
CA GLN A 66 -5.67 7.44 -10.45
C GLN A 66 -5.05 6.72 -11.65
N ASP A 67 -3.76 6.94 -11.92
CA ASP A 67 -3.01 6.21 -12.95
C ASP A 67 -2.98 4.71 -12.66
N ARG A 68 -2.72 4.31 -11.40
CA ARG A 68 -2.77 2.89 -10.98
C ARG A 68 -4.16 2.27 -11.09
N TYR A 69 -5.22 3.02 -10.77
CA TYR A 69 -6.60 2.57 -11.00
C TYR A 69 -6.87 2.31 -12.49
N ASN A 70 -6.37 3.17 -13.38
CA ASN A 70 -6.51 2.98 -14.82
C ASN A 70 -5.70 1.77 -15.34
N GLU A 71 -4.62 1.40 -14.64
CA GLU A 71 -3.83 0.18 -14.90
C GLU A 71 -4.46 -1.11 -14.33
N GLY A 72 -5.58 -1.00 -13.61
CA GLY A 72 -6.28 -2.13 -13.01
C GLY A 72 -5.75 -2.57 -11.66
N TYR A 73 -4.99 -1.72 -10.96
CA TYR A 73 -4.57 -1.95 -9.58
C TYR A 73 -5.46 -1.20 -8.61
N ASP A 74 -5.79 -1.80 -7.47
CA ASP A 74 -6.44 -1.13 -6.34
C ASP A 74 -5.38 -0.65 -5.34
N LEU A 75 -5.63 0.50 -4.70
CA LEU A 75 -4.78 1.03 -3.63
C LEU A 75 -5.06 0.24 -2.36
N VAL A 76 -4.04 -0.39 -1.80
CA VAL A 76 -4.18 -1.29 -0.64
C VAL A 76 -3.67 -0.72 0.67
N ASP A 77 -2.72 0.20 0.60
CA ASP A 77 -2.14 0.85 1.76
C ASP A 77 -1.51 2.21 1.37
N VAL A 78 -1.45 3.16 2.31
CA VAL A 78 -0.84 4.47 2.16
C VAL A 78 -0.18 4.89 3.46
N ASP A 79 1.06 5.35 3.35
CA ASP A 79 1.75 6.04 4.45
C ASP A 79 2.41 7.35 4.00
N TYR A 80 2.59 8.26 4.95
CA TYR A 80 3.31 9.52 4.76
C TYR A 80 4.49 9.62 5.73
N GLY A 81 5.69 9.61 5.15
CA GLY A 81 6.94 9.59 5.88
C GLY A 81 8.02 10.40 5.17
N ASN A 82 8.88 11.07 5.94
CA ASN A 82 10.02 11.82 5.41
C ASN A 82 9.69 12.80 4.26
N GLY A 83 8.51 13.43 4.29
CA GLY A 83 8.08 14.34 3.22
C GLY A 83 7.61 13.64 1.94
N THR A 84 7.27 12.35 2.00
CA THR A 84 6.85 11.54 0.85
C THR A 84 5.59 10.75 1.19
N TRP A 85 4.59 10.84 0.32
CA TRP A 85 3.47 9.91 0.27
C TRP A 85 3.89 8.65 -0.46
N PHE A 86 3.62 7.48 0.11
CA PHE A 86 3.87 6.18 -0.50
C PHE A 86 2.58 5.38 -0.50
N GLY A 87 2.23 4.80 -1.65
CA GLY A 87 1.06 3.94 -1.81
C GLY A 87 1.46 2.56 -2.30
N VAL A 88 0.86 1.53 -1.72
CA VAL A 88 0.97 0.13 -2.13
C VAL A 88 -0.30 -0.24 -2.89
N PHE A 89 -0.17 -1.02 -3.97
CA PHE A 89 -1.28 -1.37 -4.86
C PHE A 89 -1.27 -2.86 -5.23
N GLN A 90 -2.43 -3.43 -5.59
CA GLN A 90 -2.58 -4.82 -6.02
C GLN A 90 -3.60 -4.98 -7.15
N ASP A 91 -3.33 -5.84 -8.15
CA ASP A 91 -4.18 -6.01 -9.36
C ASP A 91 -5.44 -6.86 -9.13
N LYS A 92 -5.46 -7.70 -8.10
CA LYS A 92 -6.58 -8.54 -7.66
C LYS A 92 -6.47 -8.80 -6.17
N PRO A 93 -6.71 -7.80 -5.30
CA PRO A 93 -6.44 -7.91 -3.86
C PRO A 93 -7.29 -8.96 -3.13
N GLY A 94 -8.12 -9.74 -3.82
CA GLY A 94 -8.78 -10.93 -3.27
C GLY A 94 -9.45 -10.68 -1.92
N GLY A 95 -10.54 -9.90 -1.89
CA GLY A 95 -11.36 -9.73 -0.68
C GLY A 95 -11.13 -8.46 0.13
N ASN A 96 -10.14 -7.63 -0.22
CA ASN A 96 -10.00 -6.32 0.42
C ASN A 96 -11.17 -5.41 0.00
N ALA A 97 -11.96 -4.96 0.96
CA ALA A 97 -12.83 -3.81 0.75
C ALA A 97 -12.07 -2.56 1.16
N TYR A 98 -11.94 -1.62 0.23
CA TYR A 98 -11.53 -0.27 0.56
C TYR A 98 -12.77 0.61 0.66
N ASN A 99 -12.82 1.41 1.73
CA ASN A 99 -13.81 2.47 1.91
C ASN A 99 -13.03 3.79 2.02
N TYR A 100 -13.20 4.70 1.06
CA TYR A 100 -12.59 6.03 1.08
C TYR A 100 -13.60 7.08 1.51
N THR A 101 -13.27 7.91 2.50
CA THR A 101 -14.10 9.04 2.93
C THR A 101 -13.24 10.19 3.43
N SER A 102 -13.74 11.43 3.34
CA SER A 102 -13.02 12.64 3.76
C SER A 102 -13.22 12.99 5.25
N ASN A 103 -14.03 12.24 5.98
CA ASN A 103 -14.26 12.45 7.41
C ASN A 103 -14.62 11.16 8.15
N LEU A 104 -14.33 11.11 9.44
CA LEU A 104 -14.50 9.92 10.27
C LEU A 104 -15.97 9.44 10.35
N GLY A 105 -16.95 10.34 10.20
CA GLY A 105 -18.38 9.99 10.22
C GLY A 105 -18.79 9.19 8.98
N ASP A 106 -18.36 9.64 7.81
CA ASP A 106 -18.59 8.93 6.55
C ASP A 106 -17.86 7.59 6.54
N PHE A 107 -16.62 7.54 7.06
CA PHE A 107 -15.86 6.29 7.17
C PHE A 107 -16.60 5.25 8.00
N THR A 108 -17.08 5.67 9.19
CA THR A 108 -17.86 4.83 10.09
C THR A 108 -19.12 4.28 9.41
N THR A 109 -19.80 5.12 8.63
CA THR A 109 -20.99 4.72 7.87
C THR A 109 -20.65 3.70 6.77
N ALA A 110 -19.58 3.94 6.02
CA ALA A 110 -19.14 3.08 4.93
C ALA A 110 -18.72 1.69 5.44
N ILE A 111 -17.94 1.62 6.53
CA ILE A 111 -17.51 0.34 7.10
C ILE A 111 -18.66 -0.45 7.72
N GLN A 112 -19.64 0.23 8.36
CA GLN A 112 -20.83 -0.42 8.94
C GLN A 112 -21.79 -0.92 7.85
N GLY A 113 -22.03 -0.13 6.80
CA GLY A 113 -22.89 -0.50 5.68
C GLY A 113 -22.35 -1.65 4.82
N SER A 114 -21.02 -1.83 4.81
CA SER A 114 -20.36 -2.93 4.09
C SER A 114 -20.55 -4.31 4.74
N GLY A 115 -21.06 -4.37 5.98
CA GLY A 115 -21.21 -5.61 6.75
C GLY A 115 -19.89 -6.28 7.15
N LYS A 116 -18.74 -5.63 6.93
CA LYS A 116 -17.40 -6.20 7.12
C LYS A 116 -16.81 -5.99 8.52
N ILE A 117 -17.41 -5.15 9.37
CA ILE A 117 -16.99 -4.96 10.76
C ILE A 117 -18.23 -4.90 11.65
N LYS A 118 -18.35 -5.85 12.59
CA LYS A 118 -19.32 -5.81 13.69
C LYS A 118 -18.53 -5.68 14.99
N PHE A 119 -18.81 -4.63 15.76
CA PHE A 119 -18.33 -4.50 17.14
C PHE A 119 -19.12 -5.42 18.07
#